data_AF-A0A183VEB0-F1
#
_entry.id   AF-A0A183VEB0-F1
#
_cell.length_a   1.000
_cell.length_b   1.000
_cell.length_c   1.000
_cell.angle_alpha   90.00
_cell.angle_beta   90.00
_cell.angle_gamma   90.00
#
_symmetry.space_group_name_H-M   'P 1'
#
loop_
_entity.id
_entity.type
_entity.pdbx_description
1 polymer ?
#
loop_
_entity_poly.entity_id
_entity_poly.type
_entity_poly.pdbx_seq_one_letter_code
_entity_poly.pdbx_strand_id
1 'polypeptide(L)'
;MASCDRNCDFIARSKRETSFKIAVESLNFMRMVVVTGKYDNVEQLIELLKRERERLVAAEPSEFVISNVVLSVLKMIREECERATIGSDDFNPYDSLNVILFSSYSFSCY
;
A
#
# COMPACT_ATOMS: atom_id res chain seq x y z
N MET A 1 35.48 -8.66 -20.56
CA MET A 1 34.35 -9.42 -19.97
C MET A 1 33.19 -8.47 -19.72
N ALA A 2 32.32 -8.23 -20.71
CA ALA A 2 31.18 -7.30 -20.58
C ALA A 2 30.00 -7.75 -21.46
N SER A 3 29.40 -8.90 -21.16
CA SER A 3 28.31 -9.46 -21.99
C SER A 3 27.08 -9.94 -21.20
N CYS A 4 26.90 -9.53 -19.94
CA CYS A 4 25.79 -10.00 -19.10
C CYS A 4 24.69 -8.96 -18.76
N ASP A 5 24.92 -7.65 -18.92
CA ASP A 5 23.94 -6.66 -18.42
C ASP A 5 22.71 -6.43 -19.30
N ARG A 6 22.81 -6.61 -20.63
CA ARG A 6 21.70 -6.25 -21.54
C ARG A 6 20.47 -7.16 -21.43
N ASN A 7 20.63 -8.41 -20.99
CA ASN A 7 19.50 -9.33 -20.83
C ASN A 7 18.75 -9.12 -19.51
N CYS A 8 19.42 -8.65 -18.45
CA CYS A 8 18.76 -8.38 -17.17
C CYS A 8 17.76 -7.23 -17.27
N ASP A 9 18.10 -6.15 -17.99
CA ASP A 9 17.20 -5.00 -18.17
C ASP A 9 15.96 -5.33 -19.01
N PHE A 10 16.11 -6.19 -20.02
CA PHE A 10 15.01 -6.62 -20.88
C PHE A 10 14.06 -7.57 -20.15
N ILE A 11 14.59 -8.55 -19.40
CA ILE A 11 13.79 -9.46 -18.58
C ILE A 11 13.10 -8.70 -17.44
N ALA A 12 13.79 -7.73 -16.82
CA ALA A 12 13.19 -6.86 -15.82
C ALA A 12 12.08 -5.98 -16.42
N ARG A 13 12.20 -5.50 -17.66
CA ARG A 13 11.12 -4.77 -18.35
C ARG A 13 9.94 -5.66 -18.72
N SER A 14 10.16 -6.84 -19.30
CA SER A 14 9.06 -7.73 -19.72
C SER A 14 8.27 -8.27 -18.53
N LYS A 15 8.96 -8.64 -17.44
CA LYS A 15 8.31 -9.06 -16.19
C LYS A 15 7.59 -7.91 -15.49
N ARG A 16 8.03 -6.66 -15.68
CA ARG A 16 7.33 -5.45 -15.18
C ARG A 16 6.02 -5.19 -15.91
N GLU A 17 5.94 -5.44 -17.22
CA GLU A 17 4.69 -5.23 -17.96
C GLU A 17 3.59 -6.21 -17.54
N THR A 18 3.94 -7.47 -17.29
CA THR A 18 2.97 -8.46 -16.78
C THR A 18 2.58 -8.18 -15.33
N SER A 19 3.54 -7.89 -14.46
CA SER A 19 3.27 -7.59 -13.04
C SER A 19 2.52 -6.28 -12.86
N PHE A 20 2.81 -5.24 -13.65
CA PHE A 20 2.04 -3.99 -13.64
C PHE A 20 0.58 -4.24 -14.06
N LYS A 21 0.35 -5.02 -15.12
CA LYS A 21 -1.00 -5.38 -15.53
C LYS A 21 -1.75 -6.14 -14.43
N ILE A 22 -1.10 -7.12 -13.80
CA ILE A 22 -1.67 -7.87 -12.67
C ILE A 22 -1.98 -6.94 -11.49
N ALA A 23 -1.11 -5.96 -11.21
CA ALA A 23 -1.33 -4.97 -10.16
C ALA A 23 -2.58 -4.10 -10.45
N VAL A 24 -2.73 -3.64 -11.70
CA VAL A 24 -3.88 -2.81 -12.12
C VAL A 24 -5.18 -3.61 -12.04
N GLU A 25 -5.20 -4.84 -12.55
CA GLU A 25 -6.38 -5.72 -12.48
C GLU A 25 -6.75 -6.03 -11.02
N SER A 26 -5.75 -6.34 -10.18
CA SER A 26 -5.95 -6.57 -8.75
C SER A 26 -6.52 -5.35 -8.04
N LEU A 27 -6.04 -4.15 -8.37
CA LEU A 27 -6.54 -2.91 -7.82
C LEU A 27 -7.98 -2.61 -8.27
N ASN A 28 -8.29 -2.87 -9.55
CA ASN A 28 -9.64 -2.72 -10.09
C ASN A 28 -10.62 -3.68 -9.42
N PHE A 29 -10.21 -4.94 -9.18
CA PHE A 29 -10.98 -5.90 -8.42
C PHE A 29 -11.24 -5.41 -6.99
N MET A 30 -10.18 -4.98 -6.28
CA MET A 30 -10.31 -4.43 -4.93
C MET A 30 -11.25 -3.21 -4.88
N ARG A 31 -11.13 -2.29 -5.86
CA ARG A 31 -12.06 -1.15 -5.99
C ARG A 31 -13.49 -1.61 -6.17
N MET A 32 -13.75 -2.59 -7.04
CA MET A 32 -15.08 -3.14 -7.24
C MET A 32 -15.64 -3.75 -5.95
N VAL A 33 -14.83 -4.50 -5.21
CA VAL A 33 -15.21 -5.10 -3.93
C VAL A 33 -15.57 -4.02 -2.90
N VAL A 34 -14.80 -2.93 -2.80
CA VAL A 34 -15.11 -1.81 -1.90
C VAL A 34 -16.40 -1.09 -2.32
N VAL A 35 -16.60 -0.84 -3.62
CA VAL A 35 -17.78 -0.10 -4.12
C VAL A 35 -19.08 -0.91 -4.03
N THR A 36 -18.99 -2.22 -4.25
CA THR A 36 -20.16 -3.13 -4.25
C THR A 36 -20.41 -3.80 -2.91
N GLY A 37 -19.40 -3.81 -2.04
CA GLY A 37 -19.45 -4.41 -0.72
C GLY A 37 -20.45 -3.70 0.19
N LYS A 38 -21.12 -4.48 1.04
CA LYS A 38 -21.93 -3.96 2.13
C LYS A 38 -21.15 -4.13 3.43
N TYR A 39 -20.78 -3.03 4.05
CA TYR A 39 -20.09 -3.01 5.34
C TYR A 39 -20.61 -1.82 6.15
N ASP A 40 -20.91 -2.04 7.42
CA ASP A 40 -21.44 -1.00 8.31
C ASP A 40 -20.32 -0.31 9.12
N ASN A 41 -19.15 -0.93 9.18
CA ASN A 41 -17.98 -0.42 9.90
C ASN A 41 -16.68 -0.79 9.18
N VAL A 42 -15.61 -0.07 9.54
CA VAL A 42 -14.28 -0.21 8.95
C VAL A 42 -13.69 -1.59 9.20
N GLU A 43 -13.92 -2.17 10.38
CA GLU A 43 -13.41 -3.50 10.71
C GLU A 43 -14.01 -4.59 9.82
N GLN A 44 -15.32 -4.52 9.52
CA GLN A 44 -15.98 -5.41 8.56
C GLN A 44 -15.41 -5.25 7.15
N LEU A 45 -15.09 -4.03 6.72
CA LEU A 45 -14.41 -3.79 5.43
C LEU A 45 -13.03 -4.44 5.40
N ILE A 46 -12.24 -4.29 6.48
CA ILE A 46 -10.91 -4.90 6.59
C ILE A 46 -10.99 -6.42 6.56
N GLU A 47 -11.94 -7.03 7.29
CA GLU A 47 -12.14 -8.48 7.29
C GLU A 47 -12.58 -9.00 5.92
N LEU A 48 -13.47 -8.28 5.24
CA LEU A 48 -13.92 -8.62 3.90
C LEU A 48 -12.75 -8.63 2.91
N LEU A 49 -11.93 -7.58 2.91
CA LEU A 49 -10.75 -7.49 2.04
C LEU A 49 -9.68 -8.54 2.38
N LYS A 50 -9.50 -8.90 3.65
CA LYS A 50 -8.61 -10.00 4.06
C LYS A 50 -9.10 -11.35 3.52
N ARG A 51 -10.41 -11.61 3.57
CA ARG A 51 -10.99 -12.85 3.03
C ARG A 51 -10.82 -12.95 1.53
N GLU A 52 -11.06 -11.86 0.80
CA GLU A 52 -10.85 -11.82 -0.65
C GLU A 52 -9.35 -11.95 -1.00
N ARG A 53 -8.45 -11.39 -0.19
CA ARG A 53 -7.00 -11.64 -0.31
C ARG A 53 -6.66 -13.12 -0.17
N GLU A 54 -7.18 -13.79 0.87
CA GLU A 54 -6.90 -15.21 1.11
C GLU A 54 -7.38 -16.07 -0.07
N ARG A 55 -8.55 -15.74 -0.65
CA ARG A 55 -9.07 -16.39 -1.86
C ARG A 55 -8.16 -16.18 -3.07
N LEU A 56 -7.69 -14.95 -3.29
CA LEU A 56 -6.79 -14.62 -4.41
C LEU A 56 -5.43 -15.30 -4.25
N VAL A 57 -4.87 -15.33 -3.04
CA VAL A 57 -3.58 -15.98 -2.76
C VAL A 57 -3.68 -17.50 -2.86
N ALA A 58 -4.81 -18.09 -2.45
CA ALA A 58 -5.04 -19.51 -2.62
C ALA A 58 -5.21 -19.92 -4.10
N ALA A 59 -5.75 -19.02 -4.94
CA ALA A 59 -5.92 -19.26 -6.36
C ALA A 59 -4.58 -19.17 -7.14
N GLU A 60 -3.75 -18.18 -6.84
CA GLU A 60 -2.49 -17.94 -7.57
C GLU A 60 -1.36 -17.48 -6.60
N PRO A 61 -0.68 -18.42 -5.92
CA PRO A 61 0.33 -18.10 -4.90
C PRO A 61 1.66 -17.56 -5.48
N SER A 62 1.81 -17.55 -6.81
CA SER A 62 3.01 -17.09 -7.52
C SER A 62 3.09 -15.56 -7.64
N GLU A 63 1.97 -14.86 -7.47
CA GLU A 63 1.84 -13.42 -7.73
C GLU A 63 1.81 -12.61 -6.43
N PHE A 64 2.99 -12.44 -5.80
CA PHE A 64 3.17 -11.56 -4.63
C PHE A 64 2.70 -10.12 -4.85
N VAL A 65 2.64 -9.69 -6.12
CA VAL A 65 2.13 -8.39 -6.55
C VAL A 65 0.69 -8.19 -6.08
N ILE A 66 -0.15 -9.22 -6.19
CA ILE A 66 -1.55 -9.18 -5.74
C ILE A 66 -1.60 -8.89 -4.25
N SER A 67 -0.83 -9.66 -3.45
CA SER A 67 -0.75 -9.46 -2.00
C SER A 67 -0.27 -8.06 -1.63
N ASN A 68 0.75 -7.54 -2.32
CA ASN A 68 1.25 -6.19 -2.08
C ASN A 68 0.19 -5.13 -2.36
N VAL A 69 -0.54 -5.24 -3.48
CA VAL A 69 -1.64 -4.32 -3.81
C VAL A 69 -2.73 -4.35 -2.74
N VAL A 70 -3.17 -5.53 -2.28
CA VAL A 70 -4.20 -5.61 -1.23
C VAL A 70 -3.72 -4.99 0.08
N LEU A 71 -2.46 -5.26 0.47
CA LEU A 71 -1.88 -4.68 1.68
C LEU A 71 -1.77 -3.16 1.58
N SER A 72 -1.41 -2.61 0.41
CA SER A 72 -1.42 -1.16 0.17
C SER A 72 -2.83 -0.57 0.32
N VAL A 73 -3.86 -1.23 -0.21
CA VAL A 73 -5.26 -0.78 -0.06
C VAL A 73 -5.71 -0.82 1.41
N LEU A 74 -5.42 -1.91 2.13
CA LEU A 74 -5.71 -2.02 3.56
C LEU A 74 -5.01 -0.94 4.38
N LYS A 75 -3.76 -0.61 4.04
CA LYS A 75 -3.02 0.48 4.67
C LYS A 75 -3.68 1.84 4.41
N MET A 76 -4.04 2.15 3.17
CA MET A 76 -4.73 3.40 2.83
C MET A 76 -6.05 3.56 3.58
N ILE A 77 -6.84 2.48 3.71
CA ILE A 77 -8.10 2.49 4.48
C ILE A 77 -7.83 2.82 5.95
N ARG A 78 -6.83 2.18 6.58
CA ARG A 78 -6.47 2.45 7.97
C ARG A 78 -6.04 3.90 8.19
N GLU A 79 -5.17 4.40 7.33
CA GLU A 79 -4.71 5.80 7.40
C GLU A 79 -5.86 6.79 7.24
N GLU A 80 -6.81 6.51 6.34
CA GLU A 80 -7.99 7.36 6.15
C GLU A 80 -8.91 7.32 7.37
N CYS A 81 -9.06 6.17 8.01
CA CYS A 81 -9.87 6.02 9.22
C CYS A 81 -9.22 6.71 10.42
N GLU A 82 -7.89 6.61 10.55
CA GLU A 82 -7.12 7.35 11.57
C GLU A 82 -7.28 8.86 11.34
N ARG A 83 -7.13 9.35 10.10
CA ARG A 83 -7.39 10.76 9.75
C ARG A 83 -8.82 11.19 10.10
N ALA A 84 -9.81 10.37 9.78
CA ALA A 84 -11.21 10.67 10.08
C ALA A 84 -11.51 10.66 11.59
N THR A 85 -10.80 9.83 12.37
CA THR A 85 -10.97 9.70 13.82
C THR A 85 -10.26 10.81 14.58
N ILE A 86 -9.08 11.22 14.11
CA ILE A 86 -8.25 12.27 14.73
C ILE A 86 -8.88 13.66 14.51
N GLY A 87 -9.83 13.79 13.57
CA GLY A 87 -10.41 15.07 13.20
C GLY A 87 -9.46 15.84 12.30
N SER A 88 -10.01 16.56 11.33
CA SER A 88 -9.28 17.34 10.33
C SER A 88 -8.65 18.61 10.91
N ASP A 89 -7.95 18.52 12.04
CA ASP A 89 -7.13 19.59 12.59
C ASP A 89 -5.71 19.04 12.76
N ASP A 90 -4.75 19.69 12.10
CA ASP A 90 -3.30 19.53 12.29
C ASP A 90 -2.59 18.30 11.71
N PHE A 91 -2.95 17.81 10.51
CA PHE A 91 -1.94 17.14 9.67
C PHE A 91 -1.23 18.16 8.77
N ASN A 92 -0.46 19.05 9.40
CA ASN A 92 0.51 19.88 8.72
C ASN A 92 1.84 19.11 8.63
N PRO A 93 2.28 18.63 7.45
CA PRO A 93 3.55 17.92 7.31
C PRO A 93 4.77 18.76 7.73
N TYR A 94 4.59 20.08 7.95
CA TYR A 94 5.63 20.98 8.48
C TYR A 94 5.66 21.08 10.02
N ASP A 95 4.63 20.68 10.77
CA ASP A 95 4.70 20.73 12.24
C ASP A 95 5.68 19.70 12.82
N SER A 96 5.90 18.60 12.10
CA SER A 96 6.94 17.63 12.45
C SER A 96 8.36 18.16 12.26
N LEU A 97 8.57 19.15 11.38
CA LEU A 97 9.90 19.75 11.19
C LEU A 97 10.32 20.57 12.41
N ASN A 98 9.40 21.30 13.04
CA ASN A 98 9.71 22.05 14.26
C ASN A 98 10.07 21.13 15.44
N VAL A 99 9.44 19.97 15.57
CA VAL A 99 9.75 19.00 16.64
C VAL A 99 11.13 18.36 16.45
N ILE A 100 11.48 18.01 15.21
CA ILE A 100 12.78 17.41 14.87
C ILE A 100 13.91 18.44 14.99
N LEU A 101 13.68 19.67 14.56
CA LEU A 101 14.64 20.77 14.68
C LEU A 101 14.86 21.15 16.16
N PHE A 102 13.82 21.32 16.98
CA PHE A 102 13.98 21.61 18.40
C PHE A 102 14.70 20.50 19.17
N SER A 103 14.42 19.22 18.85
CA SER A 103 15.10 18.09 19.48
C SER A 103 16.59 18.02 19.11
N SER A 104 16.95 18.44 17.90
CA SER A 104 18.33 18.48 17.43
C SER A 104 19.15 19.64 18.02
N TYR A 105 18.52 20.78 18.29
CA TYR A 105 19.19 21.93 18.92
C TYR A 105 19.36 21.78 20.44
N SER A 106 18.54 20.96 21.11
CA SER A 106 18.64 20.76 22.56
C SER A 106 19.66 19.70 22.98
N PHE A 107 20.19 18.90 22.05
CA PHE A 107 21.23 17.89 22.31
C PHE A 107 22.67 18.39 22.08
N SER A 108 22.86 19.64 21.67
CA SER A 108 24.20 20.23 21.50
C SER A 108 24.72 20.95 22.76
N CYS A 109 23.93 21.04 23.83
CA CYS A 109 24.33 21.62 25.09
C CYS A 109 23.89 20.70 26.22
N TYR A 110 24.59 19.59 26.45
CA TYR A 110 24.97 19.01 27.75
C TYR A 110 25.76 17.72 27.51
#